data_AF-A0A382WWC1-F1
#
_entry.id   AF-A0A382WWC1-F1
#
_cell.length_a   1.000
_cell.length_b   1.000
_cell.length_c   1.000
_cell.angle_alpha   90.00
_cell.angle_beta   90.00
_cell.angle_gamma   90.00
#
_symmetry.space_group_name_H-M   'P 1'
#
loop_
_entity.id
_entity.type
_entity.pdbx_description
1 polymer ?
#
loop_
_entity_poly.entity_id
_entity_poly.type
_entity_poly.pdbx_seq_one_letter_code
_entity_poly.pdbx_strand_id
1 'polypeptide(L)'
;MPIVILGFFIFQKIKNQSISILWLISSSLFFYGWWNTKYLILIIISVLTNFALGLIIERTRSKVFLILGLLFNIALIGYFKYANFFVDNINLFIGANIHLNKVILPLAISFFTFQQIA
;
A
#
# COMPACT_ATOMS: atom_id res chain seq x y z
N MET A 1 -14.29 -11.81 8.08
CA MET A 1 -13.59 -11.68 9.38
C MET A 1 -13.70 -12.95 10.25
N PRO A 2 -14.87 -13.60 10.46
CA PRO A 2 -14.97 -14.80 11.31
C PRO A 2 -14.16 -16.01 10.79
N ILE A 3 -14.20 -16.25 9.48
CA ILE A 3 -13.44 -17.34 8.82
C ILE A 3 -11.92 -17.20 9.00
N VAL A 4 -11.41 -15.96 8.98
CA VAL A 4 -9.96 -15.70 9.07
C VAL A 4 -9.45 -16.01 10.47
N ILE A 5 -10.23 -15.62 11.50
CA ILE A 5 -9.93 -15.87 12.90
C ILE A 5 -9.98 -17.38 13.20
N LEU A 6 -10.98 -18.08 12.68
CA LEU A 6 -11.07 -19.54 12.81
C LEU A 6 -9.88 -20.25 12.15
N GLY A 7 -9.52 -19.85 10.93
CA GLY A 7 -8.32 -20.38 10.26
C GLY A 7 -7.04 -20.11 11.06
N PHE A 8 -6.87 -18.90 11.60
CA PHE A 8 -5.73 -18.55 12.44
C PHE A 8 -5.63 -19.43 13.69
N PHE A 9 -6.73 -19.66 14.42
CA PHE A 9 -6.72 -20.54 15.59
C PHE A 9 -6.41 -22.01 15.25
N ILE A 10 -6.86 -22.50 14.09
CA ILE A 10 -6.56 -23.86 13.61
C ILE A 10 -5.06 -24.00 13.29
N PHE A 11 -4.47 -23.03 12.58
CA PHE A 11 -3.04 -23.09 12.23
C PHE A 11 -2.11 -22.80 13.42
N GLN A 12 -2.57 -22.01 14.39
CA GLN A 12 -1.81 -21.75 15.62
C GLN A 12 -1.72 -23.00 16.51
N LYS A 13 -2.72 -23.88 16.48
CA LYS A 13 -2.65 -25.21 17.12
C LYS A 13 -1.58 -26.13 16.52
N ILE A 14 -1.15 -25.89 15.28
CA ILE A 14 -0.14 -26.71 14.57
C ILE A 14 1.30 -26.24 14.92
N LYS A 15 1.48 -25.24 15.80
CA LYS A 15 2.77 -24.64 16.22
C LYS A 15 3.65 -24.12 15.08
N ASN A 16 3.17 -24.11 13.84
CA ASN A 16 3.90 -23.63 12.69
C ASN A 16 3.53 -22.17 12.40
N GLN A 17 4.31 -21.26 12.99
CA GLN A 17 4.15 -19.81 12.89
C GLN A 17 4.10 -19.34 11.42
N SER A 18 4.93 -19.95 10.55
CA SER A 18 5.02 -19.58 9.14
C SER A 18 3.72 -19.79 8.37
N ILE A 19 2.98 -20.88 8.67
CA ILE A 19 1.69 -21.18 8.00
C ILE A 19 0.62 -20.19 8.45
N SER A 20 0.61 -19.82 9.73
CA SER A 20 -0.33 -18.83 10.26
C SER A 20 -0.11 -17.45 9.63
N ILE A 21 1.14 -17.04 9.46
CA ILE A 21 1.51 -15.80 8.77
C ILE A 21 1.09 -15.84 7.30
N LEU A 22 1.38 -16.94 6.59
CA LEU A 22 1.01 -17.11 5.19
C LEU A 22 -0.52 -17.06 4.98
N TRP A 23 -1.29 -17.66 5.90
CA TRP A 23 -2.75 -17.60 5.89
C TRP A 23 -3.28 -16.18 6.08
N LEU A 24 -2.70 -15.42 7.01
CA LEU A 24 -3.07 -14.03 7.25
C LEU A 24 -2.75 -13.14 6.04
N ILE A 25 -1.57 -13.31 5.43
CA ILE A 25 -1.17 -12.60 4.21
C ILE A 25 -2.10 -12.95 3.05
N SER A 26 -2.41 -14.23 2.86
CA SER A 26 -3.30 -14.67 1.78
C SER A 26 -4.71 -14.15 1.97
N SER A 27 -5.22 -14.19 3.21
CA SER A 27 -6.54 -13.66 3.56
C SER A 27 -6.63 -12.14 3.36
N SER A 28 -5.57 -11.40 3.69
CA SER A 28 -5.54 -9.94 3.50
C SER A 28 -5.45 -9.59 2.01
N LEU A 29 -4.58 -10.25 1.25
CA LEU A 29 -4.47 -10.08 -0.20
C LEU A 29 -5.80 -10.41 -0.89
N PHE A 30 -6.46 -11.49 -0.51
CA PHE A 30 -7.77 -11.85 -1.06
C PHE A 30 -8.82 -10.75 -0.77
N PHE A 31 -8.85 -10.22 0.45
CA PHE A 31 -9.75 -9.12 0.81
C PHE A 31 -9.49 -7.85 -0.03
N TYR A 32 -8.22 -7.48 -0.22
CA TYR A 32 -7.86 -6.35 -1.09
C TYR A 32 -8.17 -6.60 -2.57
N GLY A 33 -7.97 -7.83 -3.04
CA GLY A 33 -8.21 -8.24 -4.42
C GLY A 33 -9.68 -8.31 -4.80
N TRP A 34 -10.54 -8.63 -3.85
CA TRP A 34 -11.99 -8.67 -4.02
C TRP A 34 -12.57 -7.29 -4.37
N TRP A 35 -11.97 -6.21 -3.87
CA TRP A 35 -12.43 -4.85 -4.16
C TRP A 35 -12.03 -4.39 -5.56
N ASN A 36 -10.75 -4.48 -5.90
CA ASN A 36 -10.24 -4.13 -7.24
C ASN A 36 -8.84 -4.73 -7.46
N THR A 37 -8.73 -5.62 -8.44
CA THR A 37 -7.50 -6.33 -8.77
C THR A 37 -6.35 -5.39 -9.17
N LYS A 38 -6.63 -4.23 -9.77
CA LYS A 38 -5.58 -3.27 -10.17
C LYS A 38 -4.87 -2.68 -8.94
N TYR A 39 -5.60 -2.41 -7.87
CA TYR A 39 -5.01 -1.87 -6.65
C TYR A 39 -4.31 -2.93 -5.81
N LEU A 40 -4.71 -4.20 -5.93
CA LEU A 40 -3.95 -5.30 -5.33
C LEU A 40 -2.53 -5.38 -5.90
N ILE A 41 -2.37 -5.31 -7.23
CA ILE A 41 -1.04 -5.27 -7.85
C ILE A 41 -0.22 -4.10 -7.30
N LEU A 42 -0.84 -2.95 -7.13
CA LEU A 42 -0.18 -1.75 -6.63
C LEU A 42 0.30 -1.91 -5.18
N ILE A 43 -0.51 -2.51 -4.32
CA ILE A 43 -0.13 -2.82 -2.93
C ILE A 43 1.03 -3.81 -2.90
N ILE A 44 0.98 -4.88 -3.71
CA ILE A 44 2.08 -5.86 -3.78
C ILE A 44 3.38 -5.19 -4.22
N ILE A 45 3.35 -4.41 -5.29
CA ILE A 45 4.54 -3.68 -5.77
C ILE A 45 5.06 -2.74 -4.68
N SER A 46 4.18 -1.95 -4.06
CA SER A 46 4.54 -1.01 -3.00
C SER A 46 5.19 -1.72 -1.80
N VAL A 47 4.66 -2.86 -1.36
CA VAL A 47 5.23 -3.67 -0.27
C VAL A 47 6.59 -4.23 -0.67
N LEU A 48 6.74 -4.78 -1.89
CA LEU A 48 8.01 -5.33 -2.37
C LEU A 48 9.09 -4.24 -2.50
N THR A 49 8.74 -3.07 -3.03
CA THR A 49 9.65 -1.93 -3.15
C THR A 49 10.10 -1.44 -1.77
N ASN A 50 9.17 -1.27 -0.82
CA ASN A 50 9.52 -0.86 0.55
C ASN A 50 10.37 -1.93 1.26
N PHE A 51 10.06 -3.21 1.08
CA PHE A 51 10.84 -4.30 1.65
C PHE A 51 12.28 -4.32 1.09
N ALA A 52 12.43 -4.18 -0.23
CA ALA A 52 13.74 -4.10 -0.88
C ALA A 52 14.55 -2.89 -0.41
N LEU A 53 13.90 -1.71 -0.30
CA LEU A 53 14.53 -0.51 0.23
C LEU A 53 14.94 -0.69 1.70
N GLY A 54 14.10 -1.34 2.51
CA GLY A 54 14.41 -1.67 3.91
C GLY A 54 15.68 -2.51 4.05
N LEU A 55 15.82 -3.57 3.24
CA LEU A 55 17.04 -4.40 3.22
C LEU A 55 18.29 -3.62 2.80
N ILE A 56 18.15 -2.73 1.81
CA ILE A 56 19.27 -1.88 1.36
C ILE A 56 19.66 -0.87 2.45
N ILE A 57 18.68 -0.25 3.11
CA ILE A 57 18.89 0.70 4.20
C ILE A 57 19.57 0.01 5.38
N GLU A 58 19.15 -1.21 5.74
CA GLU A 58 19.75 -1.99 6.82
C GLU A 58 21.24 -2.25 6.55
N ARG A 59 21.59 -2.61 5.30
CA ARG A 59 22.97 -2.92 4.91
C ARG A 59 23.85 -1.69 4.70
N THR A 60 23.32 -0.61 4.13
CA THR A 60 24.11 0.56 3.72
C THR A 60 24.06 1.72 4.72
N ARG A 61 23.02 1.75 5.59
CA ARG A 61 22.64 2.89 6.45
C ARG A 61 22.61 4.24 5.71
N SER A 62 22.40 4.21 4.40
CA SER A 62 22.43 5.41 3.57
C SER A 62 21.12 6.18 3.68
N LYS A 63 21.22 7.47 4.02
CA LYS A 63 20.07 8.39 4.10
C LYS A 63 19.40 8.59 2.74
N VAL A 64 20.09 8.34 1.63
CA VAL A 64 19.54 8.50 0.28
C VAL A 64 18.41 7.50 0.04
N PHE A 65 18.58 6.23 0.41
CA PHE A 65 17.53 5.22 0.23
C PHE A 65 16.33 5.44 1.17
N LEU A 66 16.57 5.99 2.37
CA LEU A 66 15.49 6.44 3.26
C LEU A 66 14.66 7.55 2.62
N ILE A 67 15.32 8.58 2.08
CA ILE A 67 14.64 9.69 1.40
C ILE A 67 13.88 9.19 0.17
N LEU A 68 14.47 8.31 -0.62
CA LEU A 68 13.81 7.72 -1.79
C LEU A 68 12.56 6.91 -1.42
N GLY A 69 12.64 6.07 -0.37
CA GLY A 69 11.48 5.33 0.13
C GLY A 69 10.38 6.24 0.67
N LEU A 70 10.76 7.29 1.41
CA LEU A 70 9.82 8.29 1.90
C LEU A 70 9.13 9.02 0.74
N LEU A 71 9.89 9.49 -0.25
CA LEU A 71 9.37 10.16 -1.43
C LEU A 71 8.43 9.25 -2.22
N PHE A 72 8.76 7.97 -2.39
CA PHE A 72 7.91 7.00 -3.07
C PHE A 72 6.55 6.85 -2.37
N ASN A 73 6.54 6.65 -1.04
CA ASN A 73 5.29 6.50 -0.28
C ASN A 73 4.46 7.80 -0.26
N ILE A 74 5.10 8.96 -0.10
CA ILE A 74 4.41 10.27 -0.15
C ILE A 74 3.84 10.52 -1.55
N ALA A 75 4.57 10.21 -2.61
CA ALA A 75 4.08 10.36 -3.98
C ALA A 75 2.87 9.47 -4.26
N LEU A 76 2.85 8.24 -3.74
CA LEU A 76 1.70 7.35 -3.81
C LEU A 76 0.45 7.96 -3.14
N ILE A 77 0.58 8.48 -1.92
CA ILE A 77 -0.53 9.17 -1.25
C ILE A 77 -0.95 10.41 -2.04
N GLY A 78 0.02 11.21 -2.49
CA GLY A 78 -0.20 12.42 -3.29
C GLY A 78 -1.04 12.15 -4.52
N TYR A 79 -0.67 11.13 -5.29
CA TYR A 79 -1.37 10.74 -6.50
C TYR A 79 -2.79 10.21 -6.20
N PHE A 80 -2.93 9.23 -5.30
CA PHE A 80 -4.24 8.61 -5.08
C PHE A 80 -5.23 9.48 -4.31
N LYS A 81 -4.75 10.30 -3.36
CA LYS A 81 -5.62 11.08 -2.48
C LYS A 81 -5.81 12.53 -2.94
N TYR A 82 -4.77 13.14 -3.52
CA TYR A 82 -4.75 14.57 -3.78
C TYR A 82 -4.65 14.95 -5.26
N ALA A 83 -4.43 14.01 -6.20
CA ALA A 83 -4.27 14.35 -7.62
C ALA A 83 -5.47 15.13 -8.18
N ASN A 84 -6.70 14.70 -7.90
CA ASN A 84 -7.90 15.42 -8.35
C ASN A 84 -7.95 16.83 -7.74
N PHE A 85 -7.65 16.97 -6.44
CA PHE A 85 -7.59 18.28 -5.79
C PHE A 85 -6.56 19.21 -6.46
N PHE A 86 -5.36 18.72 -6.77
CA PHE A 86 -4.34 19.52 -7.44
C PHE A 86 -4.77 19.94 -8.85
N VAL A 87 -5.34 19.02 -9.63
CA VAL A 87 -5.80 19.32 -10.99
C VAL A 87 -7.00 20.27 -10.99
N ASP A 88 -7.93 20.12 -10.06
CA ASP A 88 -9.06 21.04 -9.91
C ASP A 88 -8.58 22.46 -9.59
N ASN A 89 -7.58 22.61 -8.71
CA ASN A 89 -6.98 23.93 -8.43
C ASN A 89 -6.27 24.51 -9.67
N ILE A 90 -5.50 23.72 -10.40
CA ILE A 90 -4.81 24.19 -11.62
C ILE A 90 -5.83 24.61 -12.69
N ASN A 91 -6.91 23.84 -12.86
CA ASN A 91 -8.00 24.16 -13.78
C ASN A 91 -8.67 25.50 -13.40
N LEU A 92 -8.86 25.77 -12.11
CA LEU A 92 -9.40 27.05 -11.63
C LEU A 92 -8.46 28.24 -11.90
N PHE A 93 -7.14 28.06 -11.77
CA PHE A 93 -6.17 29.14 -11.97
C PHE A 93 -5.84 29.43 -13.45
N ILE A 94 -5.83 28.40 -14.30
CA ILE A 94 -5.39 28.51 -15.71
C ILE A 94 -6.57 28.49 -16.69
N GLY A 95 -7.78 28.18 -16.21
CA GLY A 95 -8.96 28.00 -17.07
C GLY A 95 -8.87 26.76 -17.96
N ALA A 96 -7.98 25.83 -17.63
CA ALA A 96 -7.84 24.55 -18.32
C ALA A 96 -8.96 23.58 -17.89
N ASN A 97 -9.39 22.70 -18.79
CA ASN A 97 -10.37 21.64 -18.50
C ASN A 97 -9.68 20.27 -18.47
N ILE A 98 -8.66 20.12 -17.61
CA ILE A 98 -7.98 18.84 -17.44
C ILE A 98 -8.87 17.95 -16.57
N HIS A 99 -9.61 17.03 -17.18
CA HIS A 99 -10.37 16.04 -16.43
C HIS A 99 -9.50 14.84 -16.12
N LEU A 100 -9.05 14.73 -14.86
CA LEU A 100 -8.60 13.45 -14.35
C LEU A 100 -9.83 12.55 -14.13
N ASN A 101 -9.82 11.36 -14.72
CA ASN A 101 -10.78 10.33 -14.36
C ASN A 101 -10.71 10.12 -12.85
N LYS A 102 -11.86 10.19 -12.15
CA LYS A 102 -11.96 9.98 -10.70
C LYS A 102 -11.13 8.76 -10.30
N VAL A 103 -9.94 9.01 -9.78
CA VAL A 103 -9.07 7.97 -9.24
C VAL A 103 -9.82 7.37 -8.06
N ILE A 104 -10.34 6.16 -8.23
CA ILE A 104 -11.00 5.44 -7.13
C ILE A 104 -9.92 5.14 -6.11
N LEU A 105 -10.07 5.66 -4.90
CA LEU A 105 -9.07 5.43 -3.86
C LEU A 105 -9.09 3.95 -3.46
N PRO A 106 -7.93 3.28 -3.43
CA PRO A 106 -7.87 1.98 -2.80
C PRO A 106 -8.20 2.12 -1.31
N LEU A 107 -8.99 1.16 -0.84
CA LEU A 107 -9.39 1.08 0.55
C LEU A 107 -8.15 1.08 1.44
N ALA A 108 -8.17 1.87 2.52
CA ALA A 108 -7.10 1.95 3.51
C ALA A 108 -5.72 2.43 3.00
N ILE A 109 -5.65 3.21 1.92
CA ILE A 109 -4.34 3.67 1.38
C ILE A 109 -3.45 4.38 2.39
N SER A 110 -4.03 5.29 3.17
CA SER A 110 -3.29 6.01 4.20
C SER A 110 -2.72 5.06 5.27
N PHE A 111 -3.48 4.03 5.67
CA PHE A 111 -3.03 3.11 6.71
C PHE A 111 -1.82 2.31 6.25
N PHE A 112 -1.85 1.71 5.04
CA PHE A 112 -0.72 0.92 4.57
C PHE A 112 0.50 1.79 4.28
N THR A 113 0.34 3.01 3.75
CA THR A 113 1.47 3.90 3.50
C THR A 113 2.14 4.35 4.79
N PHE A 114 1.39 4.64 5.86
CA PHE A 114 1.99 5.01 7.15
C PHE A 114 2.67 3.81 7.81
N GLN A 115 2.07 2.62 7.73
CA GLN A 115 2.67 1.38 8.22
C GLN A 115 3.98 1.03 7.51
N GLN A 116 4.14 1.40 6.23
CA GLN A 116 5.37 1.17 5.46
C GLN A 116 6.48 2.18 5.80
N ILE A 117 6.11 3.38 6.25
CA ILE A 117 7.06 4.44 6.63
C ILE A 117 7.57 4.25 8.07
N ALA A 118 6.71 3.75 8.96
CA ALA A 118 6.99 3.52 10.38
C ALA A 118 7.92 2.32 10.61
#